data_AF-A0A166QMM8-F1
#
_entry.id   AF-A0A166QMM8-F1
#
_cell.length_a   1.000
_cell.length_b   1.000
_cell.length_c   1.000
_cell.angle_alpha   90.00
_cell.angle_beta   90.00
_cell.angle_gamma   90.00
#
_symmetry.space_group_name_H-M   'P 1'
#
loop_
_entity.id
_entity.type
_entity.pdbx_description
1 polymer ?
#
loop_
_entity_poly.entity_id
_entity_poly.type
_entity_poly.pdbx_seq_one_letter_code
_entity_poly.pdbx_strand_id
1 'polypeptide(L)'
;MNSKSALKLALEALTLAAECGGDADHAIYVEAKQKLQALVDEVLEFDATMDREERSPEGDDYNSLLSIIELCVPADWVSEVASQ
;
A
#
# COMPACT_ATOMS: atom_id res chain seq x y z
N MET A 1 1.66 -20.68 -12.66
CA MET A 1 2.52 -19.47 -12.69
C MET A 1 2.30 -18.77 -11.36
N ASN A 2 3.35 -18.61 -10.55
CA ASN A 2 3.23 -17.93 -9.26
C ASN A 2 3.13 -16.43 -9.56
N SER A 3 1.91 -15.90 -9.63
CA SER A 3 1.67 -14.48 -9.87
C SER A 3 2.30 -13.70 -8.74
N LYS A 4 3.45 -13.06 -8.99
CA LYS A 4 3.99 -12.09 -8.02
C LYS A 4 2.90 -11.06 -7.79
N SER A 5 2.59 -10.75 -6.53
CA SER A 5 1.67 -9.67 -6.21
C SER A 5 2.17 -8.37 -6.85
N ALA A 6 1.26 -7.47 -7.22
CA ALA A 6 1.63 -6.18 -7.80
C ALA A 6 2.61 -5.41 -6.89
N LEU A 7 2.43 -5.52 -5.57
CA LEU A 7 3.31 -4.95 -4.55
C LEU A 7 4.74 -5.52 -4.62
N LYS A 8 4.88 -6.85 -4.77
CA LYS A 8 6.19 -7.48 -4.93
C LYS A 8 6.88 -7.01 -6.21
N LEU A 9 6.14 -6.87 -7.31
CA LEU A 9 6.69 -6.32 -8.56
C LEU A 9 7.14 -4.87 -8.40
N ALA A 10 6.37 -4.04 -7.69
CA ALA A 10 6.71 -2.64 -7.44
C ALA A 10 7.97 -2.51 -6.56
N LEU A 11 8.10 -3.31 -5.49
CA LEU A 11 9.30 -3.34 -4.65
C LEU A 11 10.55 -3.82 -5.42
N GLU A 12 10.39 -4.82 -6.28
CA GLU A 12 11.46 -5.29 -7.16
C GLU A 12 11.86 -4.21 -8.18
N ALA A 13 10.89 -3.51 -8.77
CA ALA A 13 11.15 -2.42 -9.71
C ALA A 13 11.90 -1.25 -9.04
N LEU A 14 11.53 -0.86 -7.82
CA LEU A 14 12.24 0.17 -7.05
C LEU A 14 13.65 -0.27 -6.66
N THR A 15 13.84 -1.55 -6.36
CA THR A 15 15.18 -2.12 -6.11
C THR A 15 16.04 -2.03 -7.36
N LEU A 16 15.52 -2.45 -8.52
CA LEU A 16 16.22 -2.34 -9.80
C LEU A 16 16.52 -0.88 -10.15
N ALA A 17 15.59 0.04 -9.93
CA ALA A 17 15.78 1.46 -10.18
C ALA A 17 16.85 2.06 -9.26
N ALA A 18 16.92 1.65 -8.00
CA ALA A 18 17.99 2.08 -7.09
C ALA A 18 19.36 1.51 -7.47
N GLU A 19 19.43 0.26 -7.95
CA GLU A 19 20.69 -0.41 -8.32
C GLU A 19 21.21 0.01 -9.69
N CYS A 20 20.32 0.28 -10.65
CA CYS A 20 20.66 0.58 -12.05
C CYS A 20 20.47 2.06 -12.42
N GLY A 21 19.77 2.83 -11.60
CA GLY A 21 19.59 4.27 -11.77
C GLY A 21 20.90 5.03 -11.57
N GLY A 22 20.98 6.24 -12.12
CA GLY A 22 22.09 7.13 -11.83
C GLY A 22 22.07 7.59 -10.37
N ASP A 23 23.24 7.91 -9.81
CA ASP A 23 23.42 8.33 -8.41
C ASP A 23 22.49 9.49 -7.99
N ALA A 24 22.09 10.34 -8.95
CA ALA A 24 21.22 11.49 -8.70
C ALA A 24 19.84 11.10 -8.15
N ASP A 25 19.28 9.97 -8.57
CA ASP A 25 17.93 9.52 -8.20
C ASP A 25 17.93 8.38 -7.19
N HIS A 26 19.12 7.84 -6.84
CA HIS A 26 19.25 6.68 -5.96
C HIS A 26 18.53 6.87 -4.62
N ALA A 27 18.72 8.04 -3.98
CA ALA A 27 18.07 8.36 -2.72
C ALA A 27 16.53 8.35 -2.83
N ILE A 28 15.99 8.83 -3.95
CA ILE A 28 14.55 8.86 -4.21
C ILE A 28 14.00 7.43 -4.33
N TYR A 29 14.68 6.56 -5.07
CA TYR A 29 14.25 5.16 -5.21
C TYR A 29 14.35 4.37 -3.91
N VAL A 30 15.40 4.61 -3.10
CA VAL A 30 15.54 4.01 -1.77
C VAL A 30 14.42 4.46 -0.84
N GLU A 31 14.13 5.76 -0.80
CA GLU A 31 13.04 6.31 0.03
C GLU A 31 11.68 5.76 -0.41
N ALA A 32 11.40 5.76 -1.72
CA ALA A 32 10.16 5.21 -2.26
C ALA A 32 10.01 3.71 -1.93
N LYS A 33 11.10 2.94 -1.99
CA LYS A 33 11.12 1.53 -1.59
C LYS A 33 10.79 1.36 -0.11
N GLN A 34 11.41 2.17 0.76
CA GLN A 34 11.19 2.12 2.20
C GLN A 34 9.74 2.44 2.55
N LYS A 35 9.16 3.48 1.94
CA LYS A 35 7.75 3.85 2.15
C LYS A 35 6.80 2.75 1.68
N LEU A 36 7.02 2.18 0.49
CA LEU A 36 6.20 1.09 -0.01
C LEU A 36 6.31 -0.15 0.88
N GLN A 37 7.50 -0.48 1.38
CA GLN A 37 7.70 -1.61 2.27
C GLN A 37 6.96 -1.39 3.61
N ALA A 38 7.07 -0.20 4.21
CA ALA A 38 6.37 0.14 5.44
C ALA A 38 4.84 -0.02 5.28
N LEU A 39 4.29 0.45 4.15
CA LEU A 39 2.87 0.28 3.85
C LEU A 39 2.46 -1.20 3.75
N VAL A 40 3.28 -2.02 3.09
CA VAL A 40 3.04 -3.48 3.00
C VAL A 40 3.05 -4.11 4.39
N ASP A 41 4.01 -3.73 5.22
CA ASP A 41 4.15 -4.27 6.57
C ASP A 41 2.93 -3.89 7.44
N GLU A 42 2.42 -2.67 7.33
CA GLU A 42 1.21 -2.22 8.05
C GLU A 42 -0.04 -2.99 7.62
N VAL A 43 -0.22 -3.24 6.31
CA VAL A 43 -1.34 -4.05 5.80
C VAL A 43 -1.27 -5.48 6.31
N LEU A 44 -0.07 -6.08 6.33
CA LEU A 44 0.13 -7.44 6.82
C LEU A 44 -0.10 -7.54 8.33
N GLU A 45 0.30 -6.53 9.11
CA GLU A 45 0.03 -6.51 10.55
C GLU A 45 -1.47 -6.36 10.84
N PHE A 46 -2.18 -5.57 10.03
CA PHE A 46 -3.64 -5.44 10.13
C PHE A 46 -4.33 -6.80 9.87
N ASP A 47 -3.96 -7.49 8.79
CA ASP A 47 -4.45 -8.83 8.46
C ASP A 47 -4.15 -9.84 9.58
N ALA A 48 -2.91 -9.88 10.06
CA ALA A 48 -2.49 -10.75 11.16
C ALA A 48 -3.22 -10.45 12.48
N THR A 49 -3.59 -9.19 12.72
CA THR A 49 -4.38 -8.79 13.89
C THR A 49 -5.82 -9.29 13.76
N MET A 50 -6.45 -9.15 12.60
CA MET A 50 -7.81 -9.68 12.37
C MET A 50 -7.85 -11.21 12.50
N ASP A 51 -6.87 -11.91 11.93
CA ASP A 51 -6.74 -13.37 12.06
C ASP A 51 -6.62 -13.79 13.54
N ARG A 52 -5.82 -13.06 14.33
CA ARG A 52 -5.63 -13.31 15.77
C ARG A 52 -6.90 -13.09 16.58
N GLU A 53 -7.75 -12.16 16.16
CA GLU A 53 -9.01 -11.84 16.82
C GLU A 53 -10.13 -12.84 16.47
N GLU A 54 -9.91 -13.76 15.52
CA GLU A 54 -10.86 -14.79 15.06
C GLU A 54 -12.27 -14.25 14.76
N ARG A 55 -12.35 -12.97 14.37
CA ARG A 55 -13.62 -12.29 14.07
C ARG A 55 -13.75 -12.03 12.58
N SER A 56 -14.99 -11.96 12.11
CA SER A 56 -15.25 -11.55 10.73
C SER A 56 -14.98 -10.05 10.57
N PRO A 57 -14.45 -9.60 9.42
CA PRO A 57 -14.27 -8.18 9.15
C PRO A 57 -15.61 -7.44 9.14
N GLU A 58 -15.67 -6.32 9.84
CA GLU A 58 -16.79 -5.38 9.89
C GLU A 58 -16.49 -4.14 9.03
N GLY A 59 -17.49 -3.28 8.83
CA GLY A 59 -17.35 -2.06 8.01
C GLY A 59 -16.17 -1.18 8.41
N ASP A 60 -15.90 -1.08 9.71
CA ASP A 60 -14.80 -0.27 10.25
C ASP A 60 -13.42 -0.86 9.95
N ASP A 61 -13.31 -2.18 9.78
CA ASP A 61 -12.06 -2.82 9.38
C ASP A 61 -11.69 -2.49 7.95
N TYR A 62 -12.68 -2.46 7.06
CA TYR A 62 -12.48 -2.03 5.68
C TYR A 62 -12.07 -0.55 5.63
N ASN A 63 -12.69 0.31 6.44
CA ASN A 63 -12.30 1.72 6.54
C ASN A 63 -10.86 1.89 7.07
N SER A 64 -10.48 1.08 8.05
CA SER A 64 -9.12 1.09 8.62
C SER A 64 -8.09 0.64 7.57
N LEU A 65 -8.37 -0.44 6.83
CA LEU A 65 -7.51 -0.89 5.74
C LEU A 65 -7.39 0.14 4.61
N LEU A 66 -8.51 0.78 4.22
CA LEU A 66 -8.52 1.87 3.22
C LEU A 66 -7.70 3.08 3.67
N SER A 67 -7.73 3.40 4.97
CA SER A 67 -6.92 4.46 5.56
C SER A 67 -5.43 4.12 5.55
N ILE A 68 -5.06 2.86 5.83
CA ILE A 68 -3.66 2.40 5.80
C ILE A 68 -3.08 2.56 4.40
N ILE A 69 -3.81 2.14 3.36
CA ILE A 69 -3.35 2.26 1.96
C ILE A 69 -3.46 3.66 1.38
N GLU A 70 -3.70 4.67 2.23
CA GLU A 70 -3.87 6.07 1.87
C GLU A 70 -4.87 6.29 0.72
N LEU A 71 -5.80 5.35 0.51
CA LEU A 71 -7.01 5.54 -0.28
C LEU A 71 -8.01 6.36 0.56
N CYS A 72 -7.55 7.47 1.12
CA CYS A 72 -8.45 8.57 1.38
C CYS A 72 -8.90 9.04 0.00
N VAL A 73 -10.10 8.60 -0.39
CA VAL A 73 -10.88 9.23 -1.45
C VAL A 73 -10.74 10.73 -1.24
N PRO A 74 -10.15 11.48 -2.19
CA PRO A 74 -10.08 12.93 -2.08
C PRO A 74 -11.48 13.44 -1.74
N ALA A 75 -11.63 14.38 -0.80
CA ALA A 75 -12.95 14.88 -0.40
C ALA A 75 -13.78 15.39 -1.62
N ASP A 76 -13.05 15.77 -2.66
CA ASP A 76 -13.48 16.17 -4.00
C ASP A 76 -14.14 15.06 -4.83
N TRP A 77 -13.90 13.77 -4.57
CA TRP A 77 -14.56 12.64 -5.23
C TRP A 77 -15.93 12.28 -4.65
N VAL A 78 -16.21 12.68 -3.39
CA VAL A 78 -17.51 12.41 -2.73
C VAL A 78 -18.62 13.30 -3.32
N SER A 79 -18.26 14.47 -3.87
CA SER A 79 -19.21 15.45 -4.41
C SER A 79 -19.84 15.01 -5.74
N GLU A 80 -19.17 14.15 -6.50
CA GLU A 80 -19.61 13.75 -7.85
C GLU A 80 -20.56 12.54 -7.83
N VAL A 81 -20.48 11.70 -6.80
CA VAL A 81 -21.37 10.55 -6.62
C VAL A 81 -22.67 10.94 -5.90
N ALA A 82 -22.65 11.99 -5.06
CA ALA A 82 -23.85 12.47 -4.34
C ALA A 82 -24.80 13.33 -5.19
N SER A 83 -24.46 13.60 -6.46
CA SER A 83 -25.25 14.44 -7.38
C SER A 83 -25.90 13.66 -8.53
N GLN A 84 -25.96 12.33 -8.46
CA GLN A 84 -26.69 11.47 -9.41
C GLN A 84 -27.87 10.76 -8.76
#